data_AF-A0A969A033-F1
#
_entry.id   AF-A0A969A033-F1
#
_cell.length_a   1.000
_cell.length_b   1.000
_cell.length_c   1.000
_cell.angle_alpha   90.00
_cell.angle_beta   90.00
_cell.angle_gamma   90.00
#
_symmetry.space_group_name_H-M   'P 1'
#
loop_
_entity.id
_entity.type
_entity.pdbx_description
1 polymer ?
#
loop_
_entity_poly.entity_id
_entity_poly.type
_entity_poly.pdbx_seq_one_letter_code
_entity_poly.pdbx_strand_id
1 'polypeptide(L)'
;MGAVTLLYAFWMLLRPVIFRTQAMAAERQSAEAIVKKFGHSALARLTLLEDKSYYFSPGGQSVIAYVPKGRGAIALGDPIGPADDR
;
A
#
# COMPACT_ATOMS: atom_id res chain seq x y z
N MET A 1 -17.20 33.24 6.20
CA MET A 1 -16.37 32.25 6.93
C MET A 1 -17.04 30.87 7.05
N GLY A 2 -18.30 30.74 7.50
CA GLY A 2 -18.94 29.43 7.68
C GLY A 2 -19.10 28.56 6.43
N ALA A 3 -19.31 29.16 5.25
CA ALA A 3 -19.43 28.40 3.99
C ALA A 3 -18.15 27.66 3.60
N VAL A 4 -16.98 28.26 3.88
CA VAL A 4 -15.67 27.64 3.61
C VAL A 4 -15.43 26.47 4.56
N THR A 5 -15.80 26.62 5.84
CA THR A 5 -15.70 25.54 6.83
C THR A 5 -16.63 24.38 6.50
N LEU A 6 -17.85 24.67 6.04
CA LEU A 6 -18.82 23.66 5.58
C LEU A 6 -18.31 22.90 4.35
N LEU A 7 -17.78 23.61 3.35
CA LEU A 7 -17.22 23.00 2.15
C LEU A 7 -15.99 22.14 2.49
N TYR A 8 -15.14 22.63 3.41
CA TYR A 8 -13.98 21.89 3.89
C TYR A 8 -14.39 20.63 4.66
N ALA A 9 -15.38 20.73 5.56
CA ALA A 9 -15.89 19.58 6.31
C ALA A 9 -16.52 18.54 5.37
N PHE A 10 -17.26 18.99 4.36
CA PHE A 10 -17.84 18.12 3.34
C PHE A 10 -16.75 17.42 2.51
N TRP A 11 -15.69 18.14 2.12
CA TRP A 11 -14.55 17.55 1.43
C TRP A 11 -13.79 16.55 2.32
N MET A 12 -13.64 16.85 3.61
CA MET A 12 -12.99 15.97 4.58
C MET A 12 -13.79 14.69 4.85
N LEU A 13 -15.12 14.71 4.66
CA LEU A 13 -15.99 13.54 4.71
C LEU A 13 -15.89 12.67 3.45
N LEU A 14 -15.71 13.28 2.27
CA LEU A 14 -15.54 12.57 1.01
C LEU A 14 -14.14 11.96 0.85
N ARG A 15 -13.10 12.60 1.41
CA ARG A 15 -11.71 12.14 1.34
C ARG A 15 -11.48 10.70 1.80
N PRO A 16 -11.93 10.26 3.00
CA PRO A 16 -11.66 8.92 3.49
C PRO A 16 -12.37 7.84 2.68
N VAL A 17 -13.48 8.12 2.00
CA VAL A 17 -14.22 7.12 1.20
C VAL A 17 -13.56 6.91 -0.16
N ILE A 18 -13.08 7.98 -0.79
CA ILE A 18 -12.43 7.91 -2.12
C ILE A 18 -11.02 7.32 -2.03
N PHE A 19 -10.31 7.60 -0.93
CA PHE A 19 -8.89 7.21 -0.76
C PHE A 19 -8.68 5.95 0.10
N ARG A 20 -9.72 5.32 0.67
CA ARG A 20 -9.50 4.22 1.64
C ARG A 20 -9.05 2.90 1.06
N THR A 21 -9.31 2.60 -0.21
CA THR A 21 -9.37 1.17 -0.60
C THR A 21 -9.10 0.90 -2.07
N GLN A 22 -8.35 1.77 -2.73
CA GLN A 22 -7.72 1.39 -4.00
C GLN A 22 -6.23 1.35 -3.77
N ALA A 23 -5.74 0.24 -3.19
CA ALA A 23 -4.43 -0.23 -3.64
C ALA A 23 -4.61 -0.41 -5.15
N MET A 24 -4.08 0.54 -5.93
CA MET A 24 -4.39 0.65 -7.35
C MET A 24 -4.02 -0.69 -7.98
N ALA A 25 -4.89 -1.26 -8.81
CA ALA A 25 -4.58 -2.49 -9.53
C ALA A 25 -3.20 -2.43 -10.24
N ALA A 26 -2.76 -1.23 -10.63
CA ALA A 26 -1.42 -0.94 -11.13
C ALA A 26 -0.29 -1.15 -10.10
N GLU A 27 -0.48 -0.72 -8.85
CA GLU A 27 0.48 -0.98 -7.77
C GLU A 27 0.59 -2.47 -7.47
N ARG A 28 -0.55 -3.19 -7.49
CA ARG A 28 -0.55 -4.65 -7.34
C ARG A 28 0.24 -5.34 -8.43
N GLN A 29 0.09 -4.89 -9.69
CA GLN A 29 0.82 -5.46 -10.82
C GLN A 29 2.33 -5.20 -10.72
N SER A 30 2.73 -4.02 -10.26
CA SER A 30 4.14 -3.71 -9.97
C SER A 30 4.69 -4.54 -8.82
N ALA A 31 3.92 -4.70 -7.73
CA ALA A 31 4.30 -5.56 -6.61
C ALA A 31 4.41 -7.02 -7.04
N GLU A 32 3.52 -7.51 -7.90
CA GLU A 32 3.57 -8.86 -8.48
C GLU A 32 4.85 -9.09 -9.28
N ALA A 33 5.29 -8.12 -10.08
CA ALA A 33 6.55 -8.23 -10.80
C ALA A 33 7.76 -8.38 -9.86
N ILE A 34 7.80 -7.61 -8.77
CA ILE A 34 8.88 -7.68 -7.76
C ILE A 34 8.80 -9.00 -6.98
N VAL A 35 7.60 -9.38 -6.53
CA VAL A 35 7.34 -10.63 -5.81
C VAL A 35 7.67 -11.86 -6.65
N LYS A 36 7.33 -11.86 -7.94
CA LYS A 36 7.67 -12.98 -8.84
C LYS A 36 9.17 -13.10 -9.06
N LYS A 37 9.90 -11.99 -8.99
CA LYS A 37 11.35 -11.93 -9.21
C LYS A 37 12.17 -12.27 -7.96
N PHE A 38 11.71 -11.87 -6.78
CA PHE A 38 12.47 -11.99 -5.51
C PHE A 38 11.75 -12.78 -4.41
N GLY A 39 10.44 -13.00 -4.53
CA GLY A 39 9.60 -13.68 -3.56
C GLY A 39 9.60 -15.19 -3.75
N HIS A 40 10.61 -15.87 -3.20
CA HIS A 40 10.71 -17.34 -3.24
C HIS A 40 9.94 -18.05 -2.11
N SER A 41 9.13 -17.33 -1.31
CA SER A 41 8.45 -17.87 -0.12
C SER A 41 6.92 -17.84 -0.25
N ALA A 42 6.23 -18.75 0.45
CA ALA A 42 4.76 -18.77 0.53
C ALA A 42 4.18 -17.44 1.05
N LEU A 43 4.92 -16.72 1.90
CA LEU A 43 4.56 -15.38 2.37
C LEU A 43 4.42 -14.36 1.23
N ALA A 44 5.19 -14.52 0.16
CA ALA A 44 5.15 -13.64 -1.01
C ALA A 44 3.83 -13.79 -1.79
N ARG A 45 3.15 -14.94 -1.67
CA ARG A 45 1.80 -15.10 -2.23
C ARG A 45 0.75 -14.39 -1.37
N LEU A 46 0.96 -14.33 -0.05
CA LEU A 46 0.07 -13.60 0.86
C LEU A 46 0.19 -12.09 0.67
N THR A 47 1.35 -11.58 0.23
CA THR A 47 1.51 -10.14 -0.07
C THR A 47 0.64 -9.69 -1.25
N LEU A 48 0.23 -10.59 -2.14
CA LEU A 48 -0.57 -10.31 -3.35
C LEU A 48 -2.09 -10.28 -3.11
N LEU A 49 -2.55 -10.44 -1.87
CA LEU A 49 -3.97 -10.38 -1.51
C LEU A 49 -4.54 -8.97 -1.69
N GLU A 50 -5.85 -8.91 -1.97
CA GLU A 50 -6.57 -7.66 -2.31
C GLU A 50 -6.80 -6.73 -1.13
N ASP A 51 -6.60 -7.22 0.09
CA ASP A 51 -6.76 -6.47 1.32
C ASP A 51 -5.52 -5.66 1.71
N LYS A 52 -4.43 -5.74 0.91
CA LYS A 52 -3.12 -5.16 1.25
C LYS A 52 -2.81 -3.93 0.44
N SER A 53 -2.25 -2.95 1.14
CA SER A 53 -1.61 -1.78 0.55
C SER A 53 -0.11 -2.08 0.36
N TYR A 54 0.50 -1.44 -0.63
CA TYR A 54 1.91 -1.61 -0.96
C TYR A 54 2.68 -0.32 -0.69
N TYR A 55 3.86 -0.45 -0.10
CA TYR A 55 4.83 0.63 0.00
C TYR A 55 6.05 0.25 -0.83
N PHE A 56 6.44 1.11 -1.78
CA PHE A 56 7.61 0.91 -2.62
C PHE A 56 8.78 1.74 -2.09
N SER A 57 10.00 1.19 -2.19
CA SER A 57 11.21 1.96 -1.91
C SER A 57 11.34 3.15 -2.88
N PRO A 58 12.10 4.20 -2.52
CA PRO A 58 12.38 5.31 -3.45
C PRO A 58 12.99 4.84 -4.78
N GLY A 59 13.72 3.72 -4.76
CA GLY A 59 14.29 3.07 -5.95
C GLY A 59 13.30 2.20 -6.74
N GLY A 60 12.11 1.92 -6.21
CA GLY A 60 11.09 1.08 -6.84
C GLY A 60 11.46 -0.40 -6.96
N GLN A 61 12.55 -0.83 -6.30
CA GLN A 61 13.08 -2.19 -6.40
C GLN A 61 12.64 -3.08 -5.23
N SER A 62 12.22 -2.47 -4.12
CA SER A 62 11.71 -3.16 -2.94
C SER A 62 10.26 -2.79 -2.66
N VAL A 63 9.47 -3.76 -2.20
CA VAL A 63 8.07 -3.57 -1.83
C VAL A 63 7.77 -4.17 -0.46
N ILE A 64 7.00 -3.45 0.35
CA ILE A 64 6.45 -3.91 1.63
C ILE A 64 4.93 -3.92 1.53
N ALA A 65 4.33 -5.09 1.71
CA ALA A 65 2.88 -5.19 1.83
C ALA A 65 2.47 -4.91 3.27
N TYR A 66 1.50 -4.02 3.48
CA TYR A 66 1.02 -3.65 4.81
C TYR A 66 -0.50 -3.49 4.84
N VAL A 67 -1.06 -3.59 6.03
CA VAL A 67 -2.48 -3.30 6.30
C VAL A 67 -2.56 -2.17 7.32
N PRO A 68 -3.21 -1.04 7.00
CA PRO A 68 -3.42 0.03 7.97
C PRO A 68 -4.40 -0.44 9.06
N LYS A 69 -4.00 -0.34 10.33
CA LYS A 69 -4.83 -0.69 11.50
C LYS A 69 -4.78 0.42 12.55
N GLY A 70 -5.89 1.12 12.71
CA GLY A 70 -5.99 2.24 13.66
C GLY A 70 -5.08 3.41 13.27
N ARG A 71 -4.10 3.72 14.12
CA ARG A 71 -3.09 4.78 13.90
C ARG A 71 -1.73 4.26 13.42
N GLY A 72 -1.64 2.96 13.08
CA GLY A 72 -0.42 2.32 12.62
C GLY A 72 -0.66 1.45 11.38
N ALA A 73 0.41 0.87 10.87
CA ALA A 73 0.40 -0.08 9.76
C ALA A 73 1.08 -1.37 10.21
N ILE A 74 0.52 -2.50 9.82
CA ILE A 74 1.09 -3.82 10.10
C ILE A 74 1.68 -4.35 8.80
N ALA A 75 3.00 -4.51 8.75
CA ALA A 75 3.70 -5.10 7.62
C ALA A 75 3.51 -6.62 7.60
N LEU A 76 3.34 -7.18 6.41
CA LEU A 76 3.29 -8.61 6.19
C LEU A 76 4.68 -9.12 5.83
N GLY A 77 5.48 -9.38 6.87
CA GLY A 77 6.84 -9.91 6.72
C GLY A 77 7.85 -8.86 6.27
N ASP A 78 8.97 -9.34 5.73
CA ASP A 78 10.11 -8.53 5.34
C ASP A 78 9.89 -7.83 3.98
N PRO A 79 10.59 -6.72 3.71
CA PRO A 79 10.60 -6.11 2.39
C PRO A 79 10.98 -7.15 1.33
N ILE A 80 10.34 -7.11 0.16
CA ILE A 80 10.63 -8.03 -0.94
C ILE A 80 11.34 -7.22 -2.02
N GLY A 81 12.61 -7.52 -2.27
CA GLY A 81 13.46 -6.78 -3.20
C GLY A 81 14.93 -7.28 -3.15
N PRO A 82 15.82 -6.69 -3.95
CA PRO A 82 17.24 -7.02 -3.94
C PRO A 82 17.88 -6.66 -2.59
N ALA A 83 18.88 -7.44 -2.15
CA ALA A 83 19.53 -7.26 -0.85
C ALA A 83 20.19 -5.88 -0.65
N ASP A 84 20.50 -5.19 -1.74
CA ASP A 84 21.11 -3.85 -1.74
C ASP A 84 20.10 -2.73 -1.40
N ASP A 85 18.80 -2.99 -1.57
CA ASP A 85 17.70 -2.02 -1.38
C ASP A 85 16.70 -2.51 -0.31
N ARG A 86 17.12 -3.45 0.55
CA ARG A 86 16.27 -4.21 1.48
C ARG A 86 16.37 -3.70 2.92
#